data_AF-A0A0C9V5N3-F1
#
_entry.id   AF-A0A0C9V5N3-F1
#
_cell.length_a   1.000
_cell.length_b   1.000
_cell.length_c   1.000
_cell.angle_alpha   90.00
_cell.angle_beta   90.00
_cell.angle_gamma   90.00
#
_symmetry.space_group_name_H-M   'P 1'
#
loop_
_entity.id
_entity.type
_entity.pdbx_description
1 polymer ?
#
loop_
_entity_poly.entity_id
_entity_poly.type
_entity_poly.pdbx_seq_one_letter_code
_entity_poly.pdbx_strand_id
1 'polypeptide(L)' 'KPPLPAVVLQTYSVSTDSIILTALPTMPFCCHEDLLTMSRGQLVGVVRALNEWLPRRMRI' A
#
# COMPACT_ATOMS: atom_id res chain seq x y z
N LYS A 1 -3.40 -19.04 -14.41
CA LYS A 1 -3.82 -18.24 -13.23
C LYS A 1 -4.10 -16.84 -13.73
N PRO A 2 -5.35 -16.33 -13.69
CA PRO A 2 -5.61 -14.95 -14.07
C PRO A 2 -4.79 -14.02 -13.17
N PRO A 3 -4.25 -12.90 -13.70
CA PRO A 3 -3.55 -11.93 -12.88
C PRO A 3 -4.50 -11.42 -11.79
N LEU A 4 -3.99 -11.29 -10.56
CA LEU A 4 -4.77 -10.67 -9.49
C LEU A 4 -5.17 -9.25 -9.95
N PRO A 5 -6.41 -8.80 -9.70
CA PRO A 5 -6.82 -7.47 -10.09
C PRO A 5 -5.90 -6.45 -9.43
N ALA A 6 -5.40 -5.51 -10.23
CA ALA A 6 -4.59 -4.41 -9.71
C ALA A 6 -5.41 -3.62 -8.69
N VAL A 7 -4.76 -3.22 -7.60
CA VAL A 7 -5.40 -2.45 -6.53
C VAL A 7 -4.94 -1.01 -6.64
N VAL A 8 -5.85 -0.06 -6.46
CA VAL A 8 -5.50 1.37 -6.44
C VAL A 8 -5.57 1.87 -5.00
N LEU A 9 -4.45 2.38 -4.51
CA LEU A 9 -4.44 3.15 -3.27
C LEU A 9 -4.78 4.61 -3.59
N GLN A 10 -5.91 5.05 -3.05
CA GLN A 10 -6.33 6.43 -3.11
C GLN A 10 -5.84 7.18 -1.88
N THR A 11 -5.16 8.31 -2.07
CA THR A 11 -4.74 9.18 -0.97
C THR A 11 -5.05 10.62 -1.30
N TYR A 12 -5.65 11.32 -0.35
CA TYR A 12 -5.87 12.76 -0.47
C TYR A 12 -4.63 13.53 -0.04
N SER A 13 -4.13 14.40 -0.91
CA SER A 13 -3.03 15.32 -0.64
C SER A 13 -3.59 16.69 -0.32
N VAL A 14 -3.59 17.04 0.97
CA VAL A 14 -3.97 18.37 1.45
C VAL A 14 -3.09 19.46 0.83
N SER A 15 -1.81 19.17 0.63
CA SER A 15 -0.83 20.15 0.12
C SER A 15 -1.09 20.62 -1.31
N THR A 16 -1.77 19.80 -2.11
CA THR A 16 -2.02 20.06 -3.54
C THR A 16 -3.52 20.06 -3.85
N ASP A 17 -4.36 19.97 -2.83
CA ASP A 17 -5.82 19.77 -2.94
C ASP A 17 -6.20 18.74 -4.02
N SER A 18 -5.55 17.57 -3.98
CA SER A 18 -5.67 16.58 -5.05
C SER A 18 -5.75 15.15 -4.54
N ILE A 19 -6.30 14.28 -5.39
CA ILE A 19 -6.37 12.84 -5.14
C ILE A 19 -5.23 12.16 -5.88
N ILE A 20 -4.35 11.50 -5.14
CA ILE A 20 -3.26 10.69 -5.69
C ILE A 20 -3.75 9.24 -5.78
N LEU A 21 -3.75 8.70 -6.99
CA LEU A 21 -4.05 7.30 -7.26
C LEU A 21 -2.73 6.55 -7.51
N THR A 22 -2.38 5.63 -6.62
CA THR A 22 -1.20 4.76 -6.78
C THR A 22 -1.67 3.36 -7.17
N ALA A 23 -1.40 2.95 -8.40
CA ALA A 23 -1.69 1.59 -8.84
C ALA A 23 -0.65 0.61 -8.27
N LEU A 24 -1.11 -0.37 -7.51
CA LEU A 24 -0.32 -1.47 -6.98
C LEU A 24 -0.66 -2.75 -7.76
N PRO A 25 0.36 -3.50 -8.24
CA PRO A 25 0.11 -4.76 -8.92
C PRO A 25 -0.53 -5.79 -7.99
N THR A 26 -0.19 -5.76 -6.70
CA THR A 26 -0.74 -6.61 -5.65
C THR A 26 -0.64 -5.91 -4.30
N MET A 27 -1.60 -6.12 -3.40
CA MET A 27 -1.43 -5.71 -2.00
C MET A 27 -0.47 -6.66 -1.27
N PRO A 28 0.44 -6.14 -0.42
CA PRO A 28 1.38 -6.97 0.34
C PRO A 28 0.75 -7.70 1.54
N PHE A 29 -0.58 -7.68 1.65
CA PHE A 29 -1.39 -8.39 2.65
C PHE A 29 -2.71 -8.81 2.01
N CYS A 30 -3.35 -9.85 2.54
CA CYS A 30 -4.60 -10.38 1.95
C CYS A 30 -5.83 -9.56 2.32
N CYS A 31 -5.88 -9.04 3.54
CA CYS A 31 -6.96 -8.22 4.07
C CYS A 31 -6.47 -7.36 5.25
N HIS A 32 -7.25 -6.37 5.64
CA HIS A 32 -6.88 -5.47 6.75
C HIS A 32 -6.79 -6.20 8.09
N GLU A 33 -7.56 -7.26 8.29
CA GLU A 33 -7.56 -8.09 9.51
C GLU A 33 -6.23 -8.83 9.68
N ASP A 34 -5.60 -9.26 8.59
CA ASP A 34 -4.30 -9.94 8.59
C ASP A 34 -3.23 -9.07 9.27
N LEU A 35 -3.24 -7.76 8.97
CA LEU A 35 -2.32 -6.78 9.56
C LEU A 35 -2.40 -6.72 11.10
N LEU A 36 -3.58 -6.92 11.68
CA LEU A 36 -3.77 -6.87 13.14
C LEU A 36 -3.13 -8.09 13.84
N THR A 37 -2.97 -9.19 13.11
CA THR A 37 -2.40 -10.44 13.63
C THR A 37 -0.92 -10.61 13.32
N MET A 38 -0.38 -9.78 12.41
CA MET A 38 1.02 -9.83 12.00
C MET A 38 1.97 -9.42 13.13
N SER A 39 3.09 -10.14 13.22
CA SER A 39 4.22 -9.73 14.04
C SER A 39 4.84 -8.43 13.51
N ARG A 40 5.58 -7.72 14.38
CA ARG A 40 6.30 -6.49 13.99
C ARG A 40 7.21 -6.70 12.77
N GLY A 41 7.88 -7.86 12.67
CA GLY A 41 8.75 -8.17 11.53
C GLY A 41 7.98 -8.26 10.21
N GLN A 42 6.79 -8.87 10.23
CA GLN A 42 5.91 -8.96 9.06
C GLN A 42 5.37 -7.58 8.67
N LEU A 43 4.95 -6.76 9.64
CA LEU A 43 4.51 -5.39 9.39
C LEU A 43 5.61 -4.52 8.76
N VAL A 44 6.85 -4.65 9.21
CA VAL A 44 7.99 -3.97 8.57
C VAL A 44 8.16 -4.43 7.12
N GLY A 45 7.95 -5.72 6.82
CA GLY A 45 7.95 -6.23 5.45
C GLY A 45 6.87 -5.60 4.58
N VAL A 46 5.64 -5.52 5.09
CA VAL A 46 4.51 -4.84 4.43
C VAL A 46 4.84 -3.37 4.13
N VAL A 47 5.35 -2.63 5.12
CA VAL A 47 5.71 -1.21 4.96
C VAL A 47 6.81 -1.04 3.93
N ARG A 48 7.84 -1.90 3.93
CA ARG A 48 8.90 -1.87 2.91
C ARG A 48 8.33 -2.07 1.51
N ALA A 49 7.49 -3.10 1.33
CA ALA A 49 6.86 -3.37 0.05
C ALA A 49 6.01 -2.19 -0.43
N LEU A 50 5.18 -1.60 0.44
CA LEU A 50 4.41 -0.39 0.09
C LEU A 50 5.32 0.78 -0.32
N ASN A 51 6.39 1.04 0.43
CA ASN A 51 7.30 2.15 0.17
C ASN A 51 8.09 2.04 -1.14
N GLU A 52 8.23 0.83 -1.70
CA GLU A 52 8.79 0.64 -3.05
C GLU A 52 7.87 1.20 -4.13
N TRP A 53 6.55 1.07 -3.96
CA TRP A 53 5.54 1.55 -4.92
C TRP A 53 5.10 2.98 -4.66
N LEU A 54 5.13 3.43 -3.40
CA LEU A 54 4.66 4.76 -3.03
C LEU A 54 5.62 5.87 -3.50
N PRO A 55 5.07 7.01 -3.95
CA PRO A 55 5.86 8.22 -4.17
C PRO A 55 6.68 8.58 -2.94
N ARG A 56 7.91 9.07 -3.12
CA ARG A 56 8.82 9.38 -1.99
C ARG A 56 8.20 10.23 -0.88
N ARG A 57 7.31 11.15 -1.24
CA ARG A 57 6.62 12.06 -0.30
C ARG A 57 5.53 11.38 0.54
N MET A 58 5.15 10.15 0.19
CA MET A 58 4.04 9.40 0.80
C MET A 58 4.51 8.11 1.47
N ARG A 59 5.82 7.89 1.55
CA ARG A 59 6.39 6.73 2.23
C ARG A 59 6.12 6.80 3.73
N ILE A 60 5.87 5.64 4.32
CA ILE A 60 5.46 5.44 5.72
C ILE A 60 6.62 4.91 6.55
#